data_AF-A0A8T1VJD9-F1
#
_entry.id   AF-A0A8T1VJD9-F1
#
_cell.length_a   1.000
_cell.length_b   1.000
_cell.length_c   1.000
_cell.angle_alpha   90.00
_cell.angle_beta   90.00
_cell.angle_gamma   90.00
#
_symmetry.space_group_name_H-M   'P 1'
#
loop_
_entity.id
_entity.type
_entity.pdbx_description
1 polymer ?
#
loop_
_entity_poly.entity_id
_entity_poly.type
_entity_poly.pdbx_seq_one_letter_code
_entity_poly.pdbx_strand_id
1 'polypeptide(L)'
;MSKPLESELTNYFKGIKHKLAKDAANGESAIKTGKDPLMFDLYSFLCGKMLAHESKEMVFAHAYMVIACNLMCRSSNAFGIRHSHMEWRGDALRIYFARMKNDEGEPAAA
;
A
#
# COMPACT_ATOMS: atom_id res chain seq x y z
N MET A 1 32.50 -12.51 15.75
CA MET A 1 31.80 -13.62 16.43
C MET A 1 32.30 -14.94 15.87
N SER A 2 32.18 -16.04 16.61
CA SER A 2 32.54 -17.36 16.06
C SER A 2 31.38 -17.87 15.17
N LYS A 3 31.71 -18.47 14.03
CA LYS A 3 30.72 -19.05 13.08
C LYS A 3 29.69 -20.00 13.74
N PRO A 4 30.06 -20.81 14.76
CA PRO A 4 29.10 -21.65 15.47
C PRO A 4 28.04 -20.83 16.22
N LEU A 5 28.45 -19.75 16.89
CA LEU A 5 27.57 -18.88 17.65
C LEU A 5 26.54 -18.19 16.75
N GLU A 6 26.93 -17.75 15.55
CA GLU A 6 26.03 -17.13 14.58
C GLU A 6 24.96 -18.12 14.06
N SER A 7 25.34 -19.38 13.86
CA SER A 7 24.42 -20.45 13.46
C SER A 7 23.40 -20.77 14.54
N GLU A 8 23.86 -20.90 15.79
CA GLU A 8 22.98 -21.13 16.94
C GLU A 8 21.99 -19.99 17.15
N LEU A 9 22.47 -18.75 17.05
CA LEU A 9 21.62 -17.56 17.18
C LEU A 9 20.54 -17.53 16.08
N THR A 10 20.91 -17.86 14.85
CA THR A 10 19.98 -17.93 13.71
C THR A 10 18.89 -18.97 13.94
N ASN A 11 19.27 -20.17 14.41
CA ASN A 11 18.33 -21.24 14.72
C ASN A 11 17.38 -20.86 15.86
N TYR A 12 17.90 -20.19 16.88
CA TYR A 12 17.11 -19.69 18.00
C TYR A 12 16.06 -18.65 17.55
N PHE A 13 16.46 -17.67 16.75
CA PHE A 13 15.53 -16.68 16.19
C PHE A 13 14.47 -17.29 15.29
N LYS A 14 14.82 -18.34 14.53
CA LYS A 14 13.86 -19.09 13.72
C LYS A 14 12.82 -19.78 14.61
N GLY A 15 13.24 -20.41 15.70
CA GLY A 15 12.35 -21.01 16.70
C GLY A 15 11.38 -20.00 17.32
N ILE A 16 11.87 -18.81 17.68
CA ILE A 16 11.03 -17.72 18.20
C ILE A 16 9.96 -17.30 17.19
N LYS A 17 10.34 -17.10 15.92
CA LYS A 17 9.37 -16.73 14.87
C LYS A 17 8.29 -17.79 14.67
N HIS A 18 8.65 -19.07 14.71
CA HIS A 18 7.69 -20.16 14.60
C HIS A 18 6.73 -20.22 15.79
N LYS A 19 7.25 -20.03 17.02
CA LYS A 19 6.41 -19.96 18.22
C LYS A 19 5.44 -18.78 18.14
N LEU A 20 5.93 -17.59 17.78
CA LEU A 20 5.11 -16.39 17.66
C LEU A 20 4.01 -16.53 16.58
N ALA A 21 4.32 -17.19 15.47
CA ALA A 21 3.32 -17.53 14.45
C ALA A 21 2.27 -18.55 14.94
N LYS A 22 2.68 -19.53 15.75
CA LYS A 22 1.79 -20.53 16.35
C LYS A 22 0.89 -19.91 17.41
N ASP A 23 1.44 -19.06 18.28
CA ASP A 23 0.71 -18.34 19.32
C ASP A 23 -0.30 -17.36 18.68
N ALA A 24 0.05 -16.74 17.54
CA ALA A 24 -0.89 -15.97 16.72
C ALA A 24 -1.97 -16.86 16.10
N ALA A 25 -1.63 -18.00 15.49
CA ALA A 25 -2.61 -18.92 14.93
C ALA A 25 -3.58 -19.49 15.98
N ASN A 26 -3.12 -19.67 17.22
CA ASN A 26 -3.91 -20.16 18.35
C ASN A 26 -4.72 -19.07 19.06
N GLY A 27 -4.58 -17.79 18.68
CA GLY A 27 -5.26 -16.67 19.34
C GLY A 27 -4.72 -16.34 20.74
N GLU A 28 -3.54 -16.87 21.11
CA GLU A 28 -2.86 -16.63 22.39
C GLU A 28 -2.09 -15.30 22.40
N SER A 29 -2.13 -14.56 21.29
CA SER A 29 -1.56 -13.22 21.16
C SER A 29 -2.56 -12.26 20.53
N ALA A 30 -2.47 -10.97 20.90
CA ALA A 30 -3.29 -9.92 20.30
C ALA A 30 -2.93 -9.77 18.82
N ILE A 31 -3.69 -10.44 17.95
CA ILE A 31 -3.56 -10.29 16.50
C ILE A 31 -4.17 -8.93 16.14
N LYS A 32 -3.33 -7.91 16.00
CA LYS A 32 -3.74 -6.72 15.26
C LYS A 32 -3.73 -7.08 13.78
N THR A 33 -4.86 -7.60 13.29
CA THR A 33 -5.01 -7.95 11.88
C THR A 33 -5.08 -6.67 11.05
N GLY A 34 -4.10 -6.46 10.18
CA GLY A 34 -4.07 -5.33 9.26
C GLY A 34 -3.36 -4.09 9.79
N LYS A 35 -3.34 -3.04 8.97
CA LYS A 35 -2.79 -1.72 9.33
C LYS A 35 -3.93 -0.82 9.80
N ASP A 36 -3.64 0.11 10.70
CA ASP A 36 -4.60 1.15 11.02
C ASP A 36 -4.90 1.98 9.77
N PRO A 37 -6.17 2.37 9.56
CA PRO A 37 -6.51 3.28 8.48
C PRO A 37 -5.84 4.64 8.72
N LEU A 38 -5.39 5.26 7.63
CA LEU A 38 -4.94 6.65 7.67
C LEU A 38 -6.15 7.54 7.98
N MET A 39 -6.12 8.25 9.10
CA MET A 39 -7.18 9.20 9.44
C MET A 39 -7.26 10.31 8.38
N PHE A 40 -8.48 10.73 8.05
CA PHE A 40 -8.71 11.76 7.03
C PHE A 40 -8.00 13.08 7.36
N ASP A 41 -8.02 13.49 8.63
CA ASP A 41 -7.34 14.71 9.08
C ASP A 41 -5.83 14.65 8.85
N LEU A 42 -5.24 13.47 9.10
CA LEU A 42 -3.81 13.25 8.84
C LEU A 42 -3.51 13.24 7.34
N TYR A 43 -4.38 12.63 6.51
CA TYR A 43 -4.28 12.70 5.05
C TYR A 43 -4.32 14.16 4.56
N SER A 44 -5.32 14.94 4.99
CA SER A 44 -5.49 16.34 4.61
C SER A 44 -4.28 17.19 5.03
N PHE A 45 -3.80 16.99 6.26
CA PHE A 45 -2.60 17.64 6.77
C PHE A 45 -1.37 17.34 5.91
N LEU A 46 -1.12 16.05 5.60
CA LEU A 46 0.02 15.63 4.80
C LEU A 46 -0.05 16.19 3.39
N CYS A 47 -1.22 16.12 2.72
CA CYS A 47 -1.41 16.69 1.40
C CYS A 47 -1.13 18.20 1.40
N GLY A 48 -1.66 18.94 2.39
CA GLY A 48 -1.39 20.37 2.54
C GLY A 48 0.10 20.68 2.73
N LYS A 49 0.82 19.88 3.53
CA LYS A 49 2.27 20.04 3.74
C LYS A 49 3.08 19.72 2.48
N MET A 50 2.72 18.68 1.74
CA MET A 50 3.39 18.33 0.48
C MET A 50 3.19 19.42 -0.58
N LEU A 51 1.97 19.96 -0.68
CA LEU A 51 1.66 21.01 -1.65
C LEU A 51 2.38 22.33 -1.36
N ALA A 52 2.56 22.67 -0.08
CA ALA A 52 3.26 23.88 0.35
C ALA A 52 4.80 23.76 0.34
N HIS A 53 5.34 22.56 0.10
CA HIS A 53 6.78 22.34 0.15
C HIS A 53 7.45 22.74 -1.16
N GLU A 54 8.64 23.33 -1.09
CA GLU A 54 9.39 23.84 -2.25
C GLU A 54 10.02 22.74 -3.13
N SER A 55 9.96 21.48 -2.71
CA SER A 55 10.65 20.37 -3.38
C SER A 55 9.77 19.82 -4.49
N LYS A 56 10.37 19.58 -5.66
CA LYS A 56 9.66 19.00 -6.81
C LYS A 56 9.15 17.61 -6.50
N GLU A 57 9.88 16.84 -5.69
CA GLU A 57 9.49 15.52 -5.21
C GLU A 57 8.19 15.56 -4.43
N MET A 58 7.93 16.63 -3.68
CA MET A 58 6.70 16.79 -2.90
C MET A 58 5.47 17.01 -3.76
N VAL A 59 5.62 17.60 -4.95
CA VAL A 59 4.53 17.68 -5.95
C VAL A 59 4.12 16.29 -6.41
N PHE A 60 5.09 15.40 -6.69
CA PHE A 60 4.81 14.02 -7.07
C PHE A 60 4.25 13.20 -5.91
N ALA A 61 4.76 13.41 -4.69
CA ALA A 61 4.22 12.77 -3.48
C ALA A 61 2.76 13.18 -3.24
N HIS A 62 2.44 14.46 -3.40
CA HIS A 62 1.07 14.96 -3.31
C HIS A 62 0.16 14.31 -4.35
N ALA A 63 0.58 14.29 -5.63
CA ALA A 63 -0.18 13.65 -6.69
C ALA A 63 -0.41 12.16 -6.42
N TYR A 64 0.62 11.44 -5.97
CA TYR A 64 0.51 10.05 -5.55
C TYR A 64 -0.49 9.87 -4.41
N MET A 65 -0.43 10.68 -3.35
CA MET A 65 -1.33 10.59 -2.20
C MET A 65 -2.78 10.80 -2.63
N VAL A 66 -3.04 11.82 -3.45
CA VAL A 66 -4.38 12.12 -3.96
C VAL A 66 -4.91 10.97 -4.81
N ILE A 67 -4.13 10.46 -5.75
CA ILE A 67 -4.54 9.36 -6.64
C ILE A 67 -4.78 8.07 -5.84
N ALA A 68 -3.85 7.70 -4.95
CA ALA A 68 -3.94 6.48 -4.15
C ALA A 68 -5.17 6.50 -3.22
N CYS A 69 -5.46 7.65 -2.61
CA CYS A 69 -6.63 7.80 -1.74
C CYS A 69 -7.95 7.87 -2.52
N ASN A 70 -8.02 8.58 -3.65
CA ASN A 70 -9.26 8.68 -4.42
C ASN A 70 -9.65 7.36 -5.10
N LEU A 71 -8.66 6.62 -5.61
CA LEU A 71 -8.90 5.33 -6.27
C LEU A 71 -8.87 4.14 -5.31
N MET A 72 -8.52 4.36 -4.03
CA MET A 72 -8.29 3.32 -3.03
C MET A 72 -7.40 2.18 -3.56
N CYS A 73 -6.40 2.52 -4.36
CA CYS A 73 -5.61 1.54 -5.11
C CYS A 73 -4.27 1.24 -4.43
N ARG A 74 -3.67 0.09 -4.78
CA ARG A 74 -2.32 -0.26 -4.31
C ARG A 74 -1.28 0.65 -4.94
N SER A 75 -0.17 0.89 -4.23
CA SER A 75 0.94 1.70 -4.76
C SER A 75 1.43 1.21 -6.12
N SER A 76 1.51 -0.11 -6.34
CA SER A 76 1.88 -0.69 -7.64
C SER A 76 0.95 -0.27 -8.77
N ASN A 77 -0.34 -0.14 -8.49
CA ASN A 77 -1.34 0.31 -9.46
C ASN A 77 -1.17 1.80 -9.71
N ALA A 78 -1.04 2.61 -8.66
CA ALA A 78 -0.83 4.05 -8.75
C ALA A 78 0.42 4.40 -9.60
N PHE A 79 1.56 3.75 -9.34
CA PHE A 79 2.78 3.94 -10.12
C PHE A 79 2.69 3.41 -11.55
N GLY A 80 1.80 2.45 -11.81
CA GLY A 80 1.57 1.88 -13.13
C GLY A 80 0.65 2.71 -14.03
N ILE A 81 0.08 3.81 -13.54
CA ILE A 81 -0.82 4.67 -14.32
C ILE A 81 -0.02 5.37 -15.43
N ARG A 82 -0.53 5.29 -16.66
CA ARG A 82 0.02 5.93 -17.84
C ARG A 82 -0.96 6.96 -18.38
N HIS A 83 -0.48 7.90 -19.19
CA HIS A 83 -1.34 8.88 -19.84
C HIS A 83 -2.48 8.23 -20.65
N SER A 84 -2.22 7.10 -21.32
CA SER A 84 -3.23 6.33 -22.06
C SER A 84 -4.33 5.72 -21.19
N HIS A 85 -4.16 5.70 -19.86
CA HIS A 85 -5.17 5.23 -18.92
C HIS A 85 -6.06 6.38 -18.39
N MET A 86 -5.72 7.63 -18.72
CA MET A 86 -6.41 8.80 -18.19
C MET A 86 -7.38 9.35 -19.22
N GLU A 87 -8.56 9.74 -18.77
CA GLU A 87 -9.54 10.42 -19.61
C GLU A 87 -10.27 11.48 -18.79
N TRP A 88 -10.35 12.70 -19.33
CA TRP A 88 -11.21 13.72 -18.77
C TRP A 88 -12.65 13.51 -19.25
N ARG A 89 -13.61 13.33 -18.35
CA ARG A 89 -15.05 13.29 -18.70
C ARG A 89 -15.86 14.07 -17.68
N GLY A 90 -16.60 15.06 -18.18
CA GLY A 90 -17.39 15.93 -17.33
C GLY A 90 -16.49 16.73 -16.38
N ASP A 91 -16.71 16.54 -15.08
CA ASP A 91 -16.00 17.18 -13.97
C ASP A 91 -14.95 16.26 -13.30
N ALA A 92 -14.70 15.07 -13.87
CA ALA A 92 -13.83 14.07 -13.27
C ALA A 92 -12.70 13.62 -14.21
N LEU A 93 -11.51 13.44 -13.63
CA LEU A 93 -10.43 12.66 -14.22
C LEU A 93 -10.69 11.18 -13.96
N ARG A 94 -10.91 10.41 -15.02
CA ARG A 94 -11.09 8.96 -14.94
C ARG A 94 -9.78 8.26 -15.21
N ILE A 95 -9.52 7.19 -14.45
CA ILE A 95 -8.31 6.36 -14.56
C ILE A 95 -8.75 4.92 -14.76
N TYR A 96 -8.38 4.34 -15.90
CA TYR A 96 -8.70 2.97 -16.28
C TYR A 96 -7.57 2.02 -15.87
N PHE A 97 -7.87 1.01 -15.07
CA PHE A 97 -6.95 -0.08 -14.82
C PHE A 97 -7.20 -1.21 -15.82
N ALA A 98 -6.13 -1.82 -16.33
CA ALA A 98 -6.24 -3.08 -17.05
C ALA A 98 -6.88 -4.12 -16.12
N ARG A 99 -7.82 -4.90 -16.68
CA ARG A 99 -8.62 -5.90 -15.98
C ARG A 99 -7.78 -6.70 -15.00
N MET A 100 -8.13 -6.64 -13.72
CA MET A 100 -7.42 -7.34 -12.66
C MET A 100 -8.04 -8.74 -12.49
N LYS A 101 -7.25 -9.68 -11.94
CA LYS A 101 -7.65 -11.09 -11.76
C LYS A 101 -8.95 -11.30 -10.95
N ASN A 102 -9.41 -10.26 -10.25
CA ASN A 102 -10.64 -10.30 -9.44
C ASN A 102 -11.87 -9.73 -10.16
N ASP A 103 -11.75 -9.29 -11.43
CA ASP A 103 -12.85 -8.69 -12.20
C ASP A 103 -13.69 -9.77 -12.91
N GLU A 104 -13.97 -10.88 -12.24
CA GLU A 104 -14.85 -11.94 -12.75
C GLU A 104 -16.31 -11.48 -12.58
N GLY A 105 -16.89 -10.89 -13.64
CA GLY A 105 -18.30 -10.52 -13.63
C GLY A 105 -18.84 -9.83 -14.89
N GLU A 106 -18.04 -9.05 -15.62
CA GLU A 106 -18.56 -8.28 -16.75
C GLU A 106 -17.77 -8.56 -18.04
N PRO A 107 -18.43 -8.96 -19.14
CA PRO A 107 -17.77 -9.07 -20.44
C PRO A 107 -17.35 -7.68 -20.91
N ALA A 108 -16.17 -7.57 -21.51
CA ALA A 108 -15.73 -6.34 -22.15
C ALA A 108 -16.75 -5.97 -23.24
N ALA A 109 -17.35 -4.79 -23.15
CA ALA A 109 -18.20 -4.26 -24.21
C ALA A 109 -17.38 -4.22 -25.51
N ALA A 110 -17.86 -4.96 -26.52
CA ALA A 110 -17.31 -4.99 -27.87
C ALA A 110 -17.69 -3.72 -28.64
#